data_AF-A0A3D1NCE9-F1
#
_entry.id   AF-A0A3D1NCE9-F1
#
_cell.length_a   1.000
_cell.length_b   1.000
_cell.length_c   1.000
_cell.angle_alpha   90.00
_cell.angle_beta   90.00
_cell.angle_gamma   90.00
#
_symmetry.space_group_name_H-M   'P 1'
#
loop_
_entity.id
_entity.type
_entity.pdbx_description
1 polymer ?
#
loop_
_entity_poly.entity_id
_entity_poly.type
_entity_poly.pdbx_seq_one_letter_code
_entity_poly.pdbx_strand_id
1 'polypeptide(L)'
;MKVYISSTPDFEQDKLKDVLDTLNLTSGVLKFVQSSPLTNKQLGLIDNSYKSIKGDEILSFNQLFEICEWYRTNLDIDDDSFVVIITNMNIADEWFSAFRGKNIFIDGKNWNHFTKKDSKFGIAYQVIENIFQSLINLNIEGDLDELIHQKAIGCINDYCDDKEEITLKLMTAHICPKCMERANRMITDQSLIIHIKNSLKTIRNVYELEGENFEDNLPSVTISEEGKVLIGNLDLELKDVHQALYIFFLNKTEGVEKDKVHESVEIIYKIYEYVKGKSAMMKPIASVFGFKVRNKKFVEREWTNDQLSSNRSKIKKVIEEKLGVSFLKYYNIDYIKTKEAELFKINLSKDKIIDNTNLNDLAEN
;
A
#
# COMPACT_ATOMS: atom_id res chain seq x y z
N MET A 1 -10.14 -17.21 2.74
CA MET A 1 -11.41 -16.84 3.41
C MET A 1 -11.92 -15.53 2.82
N LYS A 2 -13.19 -15.44 2.45
CA LYS A 2 -13.77 -14.20 1.90
C LYS A 2 -14.36 -13.35 3.02
N VAL A 3 -14.30 -12.04 2.83
CA VAL A 3 -14.91 -11.03 3.70
C VAL A 3 -15.75 -10.14 2.81
N TYR A 4 -17.07 -10.30 2.88
CA TYR A 4 -18.03 -9.50 2.13
C TYR A 4 -18.30 -8.21 2.90
N ILE A 5 -17.98 -7.08 2.30
CA ILE A 5 -18.16 -5.76 2.90
C ILE A 5 -19.25 -5.02 2.14
N SER A 6 -20.27 -4.59 2.87
CA SER A 6 -21.39 -3.82 2.37
C SER A 6 -21.75 -2.71 3.37
N SER A 7 -22.78 -1.94 3.06
CA SER A 7 -23.25 -0.86 3.90
C SER A 7 -24.75 -0.72 3.86
N THR A 8 -25.30 -0.05 4.87
CA THR A 8 -26.65 0.50 4.82
C THR A 8 -26.72 1.71 3.87
N PRO A 9 -27.92 2.12 3.42
CA PRO A 9 -28.11 3.17 2.40
C PRO A 9 -27.57 4.56 2.76
N ASP A 10 -27.45 4.84 4.05
CA ASP A 10 -26.98 6.10 4.65
C ASP A 10 -25.45 6.23 4.71
N PHE A 11 -24.72 5.18 4.29
CA PHE A 11 -23.27 5.21 4.16
C PHE A 11 -22.86 5.50 2.71
N GLU A 12 -21.96 6.47 2.53
CA GLU A 12 -21.50 6.90 1.22
C GLU A 12 -20.69 5.82 0.50
N GLN A 13 -20.98 5.63 -0.79
CA GLN A 13 -20.38 4.56 -1.58
C GLN A 13 -18.92 4.78 -1.92
N ASP A 14 -18.51 6.03 -2.12
CA ASP A 14 -17.10 6.36 -2.35
C ASP A 14 -16.27 6.05 -1.10
N LYS A 15 -16.78 6.36 0.10
CA LYS A 15 -16.14 5.98 1.37
C LYS A 15 -16.06 4.46 1.56
N LEU A 16 -17.10 3.72 1.15
CA LEU A 16 -17.07 2.25 1.19
C LEU A 16 -15.96 1.70 0.31
N LYS A 17 -15.77 2.28 -0.87
CA LYS A 17 -14.69 1.90 -1.77
C LYS A 17 -13.32 2.21 -1.16
N ASP A 18 -13.14 3.39 -0.56
CA ASP A 18 -11.87 3.77 0.08
C ASP A 18 -11.49 2.84 1.25
N VAL A 19 -12.48 2.39 2.03
CA VAL A 19 -12.30 1.36 3.06
C VAL A 19 -11.81 0.05 2.44
N LEU A 20 -12.45 -0.37 1.34
CA LEU A 20 -12.10 -1.61 0.65
C LEU A 20 -10.70 -1.57 0.04
N ASP A 21 -10.34 -0.45 -0.58
CA ASP A 21 -9.02 -0.20 -1.16
C ASP A 21 -7.96 -0.23 -0.06
N THR A 22 -8.23 0.40 1.09
CA THR A 22 -7.36 0.38 2.28
C THR A 22 -7.13 -1.04 2.80
N LEU A 23 -8.18 -1.86 2.93
CA LEU A 23 -8.07 -3.25 3.37
C LEU A 23 -7.27 -4.12 2.39
N ASN A 24 -7.43 -3.87 1.08
CA ASN A 24 -6.76 -4.62 0.02
C ASN A 24 -5.30 -4.22 -0.22
N LEU A 25 -4.78 -3.19 0.47
CA LEU A 25 -3.34 -2.90 0.48
C LEU A 25 -2.51 -4.08 1.01
N THR A 26 -3.09 -4.92 1.86
CA THR A 26 -2.42 -6.11 2.39
C THR A 26 -2.84 -7.36 1.66
N SER A 27 -1.95 -7.90 0.84
CA SER A 27 -2.14 -9.20 0.18
C SER A 27 -2.08 -10.36 1.19
N GLY A 28 -2.98 -11.33 1.05
CA GLY A 28 -2.96 -12.56 1.84
C GLY A 28 -4.18 -13.45 1.64
N VAL A 29 -4.49 -14.28 2.64
CA VAL A 29 -5.55 -15.30 2.63
C VAL A 29 -6.96 -14.77 2.88
N LEU A 30 -7.11 -13.61 3.52
CA LEU A 30 -8.35 -12.84 3.56
C LEU A 30 -8.56 -12.16 2.20
N LYS A 31 -9.75 -12.31 1.63
CA LYS A 31 -10.14 -11.67 0.38
C LYS A 31 -11.30 -10.73 0.65
N PHE A 32 -11.03 -9.43 0.70
CA PHE A 32 -12.05 -8.41 0.93
C PHE A 32 -12.77 -8.11 -0.38
N VAL A 33 -14.07 -8.34 -0.40
CA VAL A 33 -14.93 -8.21 -1.57
C VAL A 33 -16.01 -7.20 -1.28
N GLN A 34 -16.10 -6.15 -2.10
CA GLN A 34 -17.23 -5.22 -2.03
C GLN A 34 -18.48 -5.91 -2.53
N SER A 35 -19.53 -5.83 -1.75
CA SER A 35 -20.85 -6.34 -2.09
C SER A 35 -21.84 -5.17 -2.17
N SER A 36 -22.94 -5.35 -2.90
CA SER A 36 -23.89 -4.25 -3.15
C SER A 36 -24.49 -3.74 -1.84
N PRO A 37 -24.59 -2.41 -1.64
CA PRO A 37 -25.25 -1.81 -0.47
C PRO A 37 -26.69 -2.30 -0.32
N LEU A 38 -27.17 -2.33 0.91
CA LEU A 38 -28.59 -2.47 1.14
C LEU A 38 -29.33 -1.24 0.61
N THR A 39 -30.57 -1.46 0.17
CA THR A 39 -31.53 -0.41 -0.18
C THR A 39 -32.54 -0.23 0.95
N ASN A 40 -33.19 0.94 1.04
CA ASN A 40 -34.30 1.17 1.99
C ASN A 40 -35.42 0.13 1.85
N LYS A 41 -35.65 -0.36 0.62
CA LYS A 41 -36.63 -1.42 0.37
C LYS A 41 -36.21 -2.74 1.03
N GLN A 42 -34.93 -3.12 0.92
CA GLN A 42 -34.39 -4.34 1.53
C GLN A 42 -34.37 -4.25 3.04
N LEU A 43 -33.95 -3.11 3.60
CA LEU A 43 -34.07 -2.85 5.04
C LEU A 43 -35.51 -3.01 5.52
N GLY A 44 -36.46 -2.48 4.77
CA GLY A 44 -37.88 -2.64 5.03
C GLY A 44 -38.45 -4.05 4.94
N LEU A 45 -37.72 -5.01 4.36
CA LEU A 45 -38.08 -6.43 4.36
C LEU A 45 -37.56 -7.15 5.60
N ILE A 46 -36.53 -6.61 6.25
CA ILE A 46 -36.01 -7.11 7.53
C ILE A 46 -36.98 -6.69 8.63
N ASP A 47 -37.24 -5.39 8.73
CA ASP A 47 -38.24 -4.83 9.63
C ASP A 47 -38.93 -3.64 8.96
N ASN A 48 -40.26 -3.55 9.08
CA ASN A 48 -41.02 -2.44 8.49
C ASN A 48 -40.63 -1.08 9.07
N SER A 49 -40.19 -1.01 10.33
CA SER A 49 -39.67 0.21 10.94
C SER A 49 -38.45 0.76 10.19
N TYR A 50 -37.66 -0.13 9.57
CA TYR A 50 -36.47 0.28 8.83
C TYR A 50 -36.75 0.94 7.47
N LYS A 51 -38.01 0.95 6.99
CA LYS A 51 -38.39 1.64 5.74
C LYS A 51 -38.25 3.15 5.84
N SER A 52 -38.32 3.67 7.05
CA SER A 52 -38.36 5.10 7.33
C SER A 52 -37.47 5.45 8.52
N ILE A 53 -36.30 4.81 8.64
CA ILE A 53 -35.32 5.12 9.70
C ILE A 53 -35.09 6.62 9.66
N LYS A 54 -35.60 7.30 10.69
CA LYS A 54 -35.37 8.73 10.83
C LYS A 54 -33.94 8.93 11.30
N GLY A 55 -33.34 10.08 10.97
CA GLY A 55 -31.93 10.35 11.31
C GLY A 55 -31.62 10.32 12.82
N ASP A 56 -32.63 10.32 13.69
CA ASP A 56 -32.57 10.24 15.14
C ASP A 56 -32.91 8.85 15.71
N GLU A 57 -33.31 7.88 14.88
CA GLU A 57 -33.65 6.53 15.34
C GLU A 57 -32.38 5.74 15.71
N ILE A 58 -32.46 4.99 16.80
CA ILE A 58 -31.34 4.31 17.45
C ILE A 58 -31.56 2.79 17.35
N LEU A 59 -30.61 2.08 16.72
CA LEU A 59 -30.62 0.64 16.53
C LEU A 59 -29.85 -0.08 17.65
N SER A 60 -30.43 -1.15 18.17
CA SER A 60 -29.74 -2.08 19.07
C SER A 60 -28.82 -3.05 18.32
N PHE A 61 -27.90 -3.71 19.01
CA PHE A 61 -27.09 -4.78 18.42
C PHE A 61 -27.93 -5.88 17.77
N ASN A 62 -29.04 -6.29 18.39
CA ASN A 62 -29.90 -7.32 17.80
C ASN A 62 -30.40 -6.92 16.42
N GLN A 63 -30.81 -5.67 16.26
CA GLN A 63 -31.29 -5.14 14.98
C GLN A 63 -30.17 -5.05 13.94
N LEU A 64 -28.96 -4.63 14.35
CA LEU A 64 -27.80 -4.60 13.46
C LEU A 64 -27.36 -6.00 13.00
N PHE A 65 -27.42 -6.98 13.90
CA PHE A 65 -27.12 -8.37 13.54
C PHE A 65 -28.23 -9.02 12.72
N GLU A 66 -29.50 -8.68 12.92
CA GLU A 66 -30.59 -9.09 12.01
C GLU A 66 -30.35 -8.59 10.58
N ILE A 67 -29.84 -7.36 10.41
CA ILE A 67 -29.44 -6.84 9.10
C ILE A 67 -28.30 -7.70 8.51
N CYS A 68 -27.28 -8.03 9.30
CA CYS A 68 -26.18 -8.89 8.85
C CYS A 68 -26.66 -10.30 8.44
N GLU A 69 -27.52 -10.93 9.26
CA GLU A 69 -28.07 -12.26 8.99
C GLU A 69 -28.97 -12.28 7.75
N TRP A 70 -29.82 -11.27 7.60
CA TRP A 70 -30.63 -11.13 6.39
C TRP A 70 -29.73 -10.97 5.16
N TYR A 71 -28.69 -10.15 5.25
CA TYR A 71 -27.75 -9.94 4.15
C TYR A 71 -27.03 -11.23 3.75
N ARG A 72 -26.51 -11.97 4.75
CA ARG A 72 -25.90 -13.29 4.59
C ARG A 72 -26.84 -14.26 3.89
N THR A 73 -28.07 -14.37 4.39
CA THR A 73 -29.07 -15.33 3.88
C THR A 73 -29.50 -14.99 2.46
N ASN A 74 -29.73 -13.72 2.14
CA ASN A 74 -30.22 -13.32 0.81
C ASN A 74 -29.15 -13.42 -0.28
N LEU A 75 -27.87 -13.37 0.08
CA LEU A 75 -26.76 -13.55 -0.85
C LEU A 75 -26.17 -14.97 -0.82
N ASP A 76 -26.75 -15.89 -0.05
CA ASP A 76 -26.28 -17.27 0.10
C ASP A 76 -24.78 -17.33 0.47
N ILE A 77 -24.38 -16.49 1.43
CA ILE A 77 -22.98 -16.39 1.88
C ILE A 77 -22.68 -17.52 2.84
N ASP A 78 -21.66 -18.32 2.51
CA ASP A 78 -21.23 -19.49 3.26
C ASP A 78 -20.75 -19.16 4.69
N ASP A 79 -20.89 -20.13 5.59
CA ASP A 79 -20.48 -20.02 7.01
C ASP A 79 -18.97 -19.84 7.20
N ASP A 80 -18.17 -20.14 6.17
CA ASP A 80 -16.74 -19.91 6.21
C ASP A 80 -16.35 -18.45 5.98
N SER A 81 -17.23 -17.69 5.33
CA SER A 81 -17.04 -16.29 4.96
C SER A 81 -17.56 -15.31 6.01
N PHE A 82 -16.94 -14.13 6.06
CA PHE A 82 -17.39 -13.01 6.89
C PHE A 82 -18.35 -12.10 6.14
N VAL A 83 -19.31 -11.52 6.87
CA VAL A 83 -20.16 -10.41 6.43
C VAL A 83 -19.90 -9.21 7.32
N VAL A 84 -19.61 -8.06 6.71
CA VAL A 84 -19.41 -6.78 7.39
C VAL A 84 -20.41 -5.79 6.84
N ILE A 85 -21.23 -5.20 7.72
CA ILE A 85 -22.15 -4.11 7.40
C ILE A 85 -21.69 -2.82 8.07
N ILE A 86 -21.37 -1.80 7.27
CA ILE A 86 -21.02 -0.46 7.75
C ILE A 86 -22.28 0.42 7.72
N THR A 87 -22.53 1.19 8.77
CA THR A 87 -23.73 2.03 8.88
C THR A 87 -23.45 3.38 9.53
N ASN A 88 -24.13 4.45 9.11
CA ASN A 88 -24.15 5.73 9.82
C ASN A 88 -25.40 5.90 10.70
N MET A 89 -26.23 4.87 10.85
CA MET A 89 -27.42 4.90 11.71
C MET A 89 -26.99 5.04 13.18
N ASN A 90 -27.86 5.58 14.04
CA ASN A 90 -27.52 5.65 15.47
C ASN A 90 -27.56 4.27 16.09
N ILE A 91 -26.61 3.99 16.97
CA ILE A 91 -26.47 2.71 17.66
C ILE A 91 -26.70 2.97 19.14
N ALA A 92 -27.49 2.11 19.78
CA ALA A 92 -27.93 2.27 21.17
C ALA A 92 -26.80 2.08 22.18
N ASP A 93 -25.86 1.23 21.83
CA ASP A 93 -24.81 0.76 22.70
C ASP A 93 -23.50 1.50 22.44
N GLU A 94 -22.64 1.57 23.46
CA GLU A 94 -21.39 2.36 23.46
C GLU A 94 -20.29 1.80 22.53
N TRP A 95 -20.54 0.67 21.85
CA TRP A 95 -19.55 0.08 20.95
C TRP A 95 -19.73 0.59 19.53
N PHE A 96 -18.63 1.06 18.96
CA PHE A 96 -18.57 1.49 17.56
C PHE A 96 -18.41 0.33 16.56
N SER A 97 -18.29 -0.90 17.03
CA SER A 97 -18.31 -2.13 16.23
C SER A 97 -18.56 -3.34 17.13
N ALA A 98 -19.08 -4.44 16.58
CA ALA A 98 -19.13 -5.73 17.26
C ALA A 98 -19.31 -6.87 16.26
N PHE A 99 -19.18 -8.11 16.76
CA PHE A 99 -19.37 -9.33 15.98
C PHE A 99 -20.26 -10.35 16.69
N ARG A 100 -20.98 -11.16 15.90
CA ARG A 100 -21.62 -12.41 16.31
C ARG A 100 -21.29 -13.48 15.29
N GLY A 101 -20.52 -14.49 15.70
CA GLY A 101 -19.93 -15.43 14.75
C GLY A 101 -19.12 -14.67 13.69
N LYS A 102 -19.44 -14.86 12.41
CA LYS A 102 -18.79 -14.17 11.29
C LYS A 102 -19.60 -13.02 10.69
N ASN A 103 -20.56 -12.50 11.45
CA ASN A 103 -21.31 -11.30 11.11
C ASN A 103 -20.81 -10.16 11.97
N ILE A 104 -20.50 -9.04 11.32
CA ILE A 104 -19.86 -7.87 11.92
C ILE A 104 -20.65 -6.64 11.50
N PHE A 105 -20.93 -5.74 12.44
CA PHE A 105 -21.34 -4.37 12.10
C PHE A 105 -20.27 -3.38 12.54
N ILE A 106 -20.21 -2.23 11.86
CA ILE A 106 -19.31 -1.13 12.18
C ILE A 106 -20.07 0.18 12.05
N ASP A 107 -19.98 1.03 13.09
CA ASP A 107 -20.40 2.43 13.01
C ASP A 107 -19.45 3.20 12.11
N GLY A 108 -19.96 3.78 11.03
CA GLY A 108 -19.23 4.58 10.05
C GLY A 108 -19.06 6.05 10.44
N LYS A 109 -19.70 6.53 11.52
CA LYS A 109 -19.72 7.96 11.84
C LYS A 109 -18.45 8.47 12.51
N ASN A 110 -18.14 9.73 12.18
CA ASN A 110 -17.26 10.63 12.92
C ASN A 110 -15.82 10.17 13.15
N TRP A 111 -15.35 9.09 12.52
CA TRP A 111 -13.96 8.61 12.64
C TRP A 111 -12.93 9.69 12.33
N ASN A 112 -13.23 10.58 11.39
CA ASN A 112 -12.38 11.71 11.03
C ASN A 112 -12.27 12.77 12.14
N HIS A 113 -13.32 12.96 12.94
CA HIS A 113 -13.28 13.85 14.09
C HIS A 113 -12.30 13.33 15.15
N PHE A 114 -12.36 12.04 15.44
CA PHE A 114 -11.58 11.40 16.51
C PHE A 114 -10.13 11.12 16.11
N THR A 115 -9.90 10.68 14.87
CA THR A 115 -8.56 10.31 14.40
C THR A 115 -7.81 11.45 13.69
N LYS A 116 -8.52 12.56 13.38
CA LYS A 116 -8.03 13.70 12.57
C LYS A 116 -7.54 13.31 11.17
N LYS A 117 -7.89 12.11 10.71
CA LYS A 117 -7.52 11.53 9.41
C LYS A 117 -8.76 10.96 8.73
N ASP A 118 -8.64 10.45 7.52
CA ASP A 118 -9.79 9.90 6.81
C ASP A 118 -10.46 8.76 7.61
N SER A 119 -11.79 8.76 7.64
CA SER A 119 -12.61 7.74 8.27
C SER A 119 -12.27 6.31 7.86
N LYS A 120 -11.75 6.11 6.65
CA LYS A 120 -11.41 4.79 6.11
C LYS A 120 -10.45 4.00 6.99
N PHE A 121 -9.50 4.65 7.69
CA PHE A 121 -8.55 3.91 8.55
C PHE A 121 -9.19 3.36 9.80
N GLY A 122 -10.04 4.15 10.47
CA GLY A 122 -10.77 3.71 11.64
C GLY A 122 -11.67 2.52 11.30
N ILE A 123 -12.46 2.65 10.23
CA ILE A 123 -13.36 1.59 9.75
C ILE A 123 -12.57 0.34 9.33
N ALA A 124 -11.51 0.48 8.52
CA ALA A 124 -10.69 -0.66 8.09
C ALA A 124 -10.03 -1.37 9.27
N TYR A 125 -9.55 -0.63 10.27
CA TYR A 125 -8.99 -1.21 11.49
C TYR A 125 -10.05 -2.01 12.25
N GLN A 126 -11.26 -1.46 12.39
CA GLN A 126 -12.39 -2.14 13.03
C GLN A 126 -12.80 -3.44 12.32
N VAL A 127 -12.72 -3.50 10.99
CA VAL A 127 -12.93 -4.74 10.24
C VAL A 127 -11.90 -5.81 10.67
N ILE A 128 -10.61 -5.47 10.67
CA ILE A 128 -9.55 -6.41 11.02
C ILE A 128 -9.63 -6.84 12.49
N GLU A 129 -9.95 -5.91 13.38
CA GLU A 129 -10.17 -6.15 14.80
C GLU A 129 -11.30 -7.15 15.03
N ASN A 130 -12.49 -6.92 14.46
CA ASN A 130 -13.63 -7.81 14.67
C ASN A 130 -13.43 -9.19 14.03
N ILE A 131 -12.73 -9.28 12.89
CA ILE A 131 -12.32 -10.57 12.33
C ILE A 131 -11.41 -11.32 13.32
N PHE A 132 -10.42 -10.64 13.89
CA PHE A 132 -9.53 -11.26 14.87
C PHE A 132 -10.29 -11.72 16.12
N GLN A 133 -11.12 -10.85 16.69
CA GLN A 133 -11.89 -11.13 17.90
C GLN A 133 -12.88 -12.28 17.69
N SER A 134 -13.55 -12.33 16.53
CA SER A 134 -14.39 -13.44 16.10
C SER A 134 -13.61 -14.76 16.03
N LEU A 135 -12.46 -14.76 15.34
CA LEU A 135 -11.66 -15.98 15.14
C LEU A 135 -11.06 -16.54 16.44
N ILE A 136 -10.89 -15.72 17.49
CA ILE A 136 -10.44 -16.19 18.81
C ILE A 136 -11.58 -16.53 19.77
N ASN A 137 -12.84 -16.42 19.31
CA ASN A 137 -14.07 -16.53 20.10
C ASN A 137 -14.01 -15.65 21.36
N LEU A 138 -13.72 -14.36 21.19
CA LEU A 138 -13.72 -13.40 22.29
C LEU A 138 -15.16 -13.21 22.80
N ASN A 139 -15.39 -13.27 24.11
CA ASN A 139 -16.71 -12.97 24.66
C ASN A 139 -16.88 -11.46 24.85
N ILE A 140 -17.80 -10.86 24.08
CA ILE A 140 -18.10 -9.41 24.12
C ILE A 140 -19.50 -9.10 24.68
N GLU A 141 -20.28 -10.13 25.02
CA GLU A 141 -21.63 -9.99 25.59
C GLU A 141 -21.69 -10.61 27.00
N GLY A 142 -22.41 -9.96 27.93
CA GLY A 142 -22.47 -10.39 29.32
C GLY A 142 -21.14 -10.19 30.05
N ASP A 143 -20.59 -11.27 30.63
CA ASP A 143 -19.30 -11.24 31.33
C ASP A 143 -18.15 -11.18 30.31
N LEU A 144 -17.64 -9.96 30.08
CA LEU A 144 -16.57 -9.68 29.11
C LEU A 144 -15.32 -10.56 29.34
N ASP A 145 -14.74 -11.07 28.25
CA ASP A 145 -13.52 -11.90 28.29
C ASP A 145 -12.34 -11.08 28.86
N GLU A 146 -11.49 -11.72 29.68
CA GLU A 146 -10.31 -11.09 30.30
C GLU A 146 -9.28 -10.54 29.29
N LEU A 147 -9.38 -10.96 28.03
CA LEU A 147 -8.57 -10.44 26.93
C LEU A 147 -9.07 -9.09 26.40
N ILE A 148 -10.17 -8.55 26.91
CA ILE A 148 -10.61 -7.17 26.68
C ILE A 148 -9.92 -6.27 27.71
N HIS A 149 -9.00 -5.42 27.25
CA HIS A 149 -8.13 -4.67 28.14
C HIS A 149 -8.82 -3.37 28.55
N GLN A 150 -9.38 -3.35 29.75
CA GLN A 150 -10.02 -2.17 30.34
C GLN A 150 -9.05 -0.98 30.51
N LYS A 151 -7.76 -1.27 30.62
CA LYS A 151 -6.69 -0.27 30.55
C LYS A 151 -5.95 -0.47 29.24
N ALA A 152 -5.98 0.55 28.38
CA ALA A 152 -5.33 0.49 27.08
C ALA A 152 -3.80 0.29 27.21
N ILE A 153 -3.27 -0.65 26.43
CA ILE A 153 -1.85 -0.98 26.32
C ILE A 153 -1.33 -0.97 24.88
N GLY A 154 -2.15 -0.53 23.93
CA GLY A 154 -1.95 -0.64 22.49
C GLY A 154 -2.32 -2.01 21.90
N CYS A 155 -3.09 -2.85 22.60
CA CYS A 155 -3.51 -4.14 22.04
C CYS A 155 -4.70 -3.96 21.09
N ILE A 156 -4.81 -4.83 20.08
CA ILE A 156 -6.00 -4.93 19.23
C ILE A 156 -7.29 -5.16 20.05
N ASN A 157 -7.20 -5.77 21.23
CA ASN A 157 -8.32 -5.97 22.15
C ASN A 157 -8.34 -4.97 23.31
N ASP A 158 -7.71 -3.81 23.17
CA ASP A 158 -7.96 -2.71 24.11
C ASP A 158 -9.43 -2.28 24.00
N TYR A 159 -10.08 -2.15 25.15
CA TYR A 159 -11.38 -1.52 25.24
C TYR A 159 -11.18 -0.01 25.04
N CYS A 160 -11.88 0.55 24.06
CA CYS A 160 -11.89 1.98 23.83
C CYS A 160 -13.29 2.48 24.15
N ASP A 161 -13.40 3.22 25.25
CA ASP A 161 -14.66 3.83 25.66
C ASP A 161 -14.96 5.04 24.76
N ASP A 162 -13.91 5.76 24.35
CA ASP A 162 -13.96 6.83 23.36
C ASP A 162 -13.27 6.40 22.05
N LYS A 163 -13.85 6.77 20.91
CA LYS A 163 -13.23 6.59 19.59
C LYS A 163 -11.87 7.31 19.48
N GLU A 164 -11.57 8.35 20.25
CA GLU A 164 -10.22 8.96 20.24
C GLU A 164 -9.12 7.98 20.65
N GLU A 165 -9.44 7.03 21.53
CA GLU A 165 -8.52 6.02 22.04
C GLU A 165 -8.14 4.99 20.96
N ILE A 166 -8.91 4.90 19.87
CA ILE A 166 -8.57 4.04 18.71
C ILE A 166 -7.20 4.40 18.13
N THR A 167 -6.79 5.66 18.27
CA THR A 167 -5.51 6.16 17.77
C THR A 167 -4.34 5.37 18.36
N LEU A 168 -4.42 4.97 19.64
CA LEU A 168 -3.38 4.16 20.28
C LEU A 168 -3.29 2.77 19.63
N LYS A 169 -4.44 2.13 19.40
CA LYS A 169 -4.53 0.80 18.75
C LYS A 169 -4.01 0.86 17.30
N LEU A 170 -4.44 1.87 16.54
CA LEU A 170 -3.96 2.16 15.18
C LEU A 170 -2.45 2.34 15.15
N MET A 171 -1.89 3.19 16.00
CA MET A 171 -0.46 3.54 15.99
C MET A 171 0.45 2.42 16.49
N THR A 172 -0.04 1.57 17.38
CA THR A 172 0.74 0.45 17.90
C THR A 172 0.66 -0.78 17.00
N ALA A 173 -0.46 -0.99 16.29
CA ALA A 173 -0.70 -2.13 15.39
C ALA A 173 -0.32 -3.47 16.04
N HIS A 174 -0.62 -3.61 17.33
CA HIS A 174 -0.05 -4.63 18.19
C HIS A 174 -1.11 -5.62 18.70
N ILE A 175 -0.69 -6.88 18.83
CA ILE A 175 -1.46 -7.94 19.48
C ILE A 175 -0.60 -8.44 20.64
N CYS A 176 -1.08 -8.27 21.87
CA CYS A 176 -0.31 -8.59 23.07
C CYS A 176 -0.03 -10.11 23.17
N PRO A 177 0.98 -10.53 23.96
CA PRO A 177 1.31 -11.96 24.11
C PRO A 177 0.13 -12.84 24.52
N LYS A 178 -0.75 -12.37 25.41
CA LYS A 178 -1.94 -13.14 25.85
C LYS A 178 -2.96 -13.34 24.73
N CYS A 179 -3.27 -12.29 23.97
CA CYS A 179 -4.14 -12.37 22.80
C CYS A 179 -3.53 -13.27 21.72
N MET A 180 -2.22 -13.17 21.48
CA MET A 180 -1.49 -14.04 20.56
C MET A 180 -1.53 -15.51 21.00
N GLU A 181 -1.42 -15.80 22.30
CA GLU A 181 -1.54 -17.16 22.83
C GLU A 181 -2.94 -17.74 22.58
N ARG A 182 -4.01 -16.96 22.78
CA ARG A 182 -5.36 -17.39 22.41
C ARG A 182 -5.48 -17.59 20.89
N ALA A 183 -4.96 -16.66 20.10
CA ALA A 183 -4.98 -16.78 18.64
C ALA A 183 -4.30 -18.06 18.13
N ASN A 184 -3.12 -18.40 18.67
CA ASN A 184 -2.40 -19.62 18.30
C ASN A 184 -3.13 -20.91 18.70
N ARG A 185 -4.03 -20.86 19.70
CA ARG A 185 -4.85 -22.01 20.10
C ARG A 185 -6.13 -22.14 19.27
N MET A 186 -6.76 -21.02 18.93
CA MET A 186 -8.09 -21.00 18.29
C MET A 186 -8.03 -20.96 16.76
N ILE A 187 -7.00 -20.31 16.20
CA ILE A 187 -6.85 -20.12 14.76
C ILE A 187 -5.88 -21.18 14.23
N THR A 188 -6.43 -22.17 13.53
CA THR A 188 -5.68 -23.31 12.99
C THR A 188 -4.75 -22.89 11.84
N ASP A 189 -5.23 -22.02 10.95
CA ASP A 189 -4.45 -21.50 9.84
C ASP A 189 -3.61 -20.27 10.26
N GLN A 190 -2.31 -20.50 10.47
CA GLN A 190 -1.35 -19.47 10.86
C GLN A 190 -1.21 -18.35 9.81
N SER A 191 -1.54 -18.60 8.54
CA SER A 191 -1.51 -17.55 7.52
C SER A 191 -2.56 -16.46 7.76
N LEU A 192 -3.67 -16.77 8.43
CA LEU A 192 -4.66 -15.77 8.88
C LEU A 192 -4.07 -14.84 9.93
N ILE A 193 -3.37 -15.37 10.93
CA ILE A 193 -2.71 -14.57 11.97
C ILE A 193 -1.67 -13.63 11.34
N ILE A 194 -0.86 -14.16 10.41
CA ILE A 194 0.14 -13.37 9.69
C ILE A 194 -0.54 -12.26 8.86
N HIS A 195 -1.62 -12.59 8.14
CA HIS A 195 -2.37 -11.60 7.36
C HIS A 195 -2.94 -10.51 8.27
N ILE A 196 -3.64 -10.85 9.36
CA ILE A 196 -4.18 -9.89 10.32
C ILE A 196 -3.09 -8.94 10.83
N LYS A 197 -1.95 -9.48 11.30
CA LYS A 197 -0.83 -8.66 11.79
C LYS A 197 -0.27 -7.73 10.72
N ASN A 198 -0.16 -8.20 9.48
CA ASN A 198 0.30 -7.38 8.37
C ASN A 198 -0.73 -6.30 8.01
N SER A 199 -2.02 -6.61 8.05
CA SER A 199 -3.09 -5.64 7.79
C SER A 199 -3.07 -4.50 8.81
N LEU A 200 -2.93 -4.80 10.10
CA LEU A 200 -2.80 -3.78 11.15
C LEU A 200 -1.60 -2.86 10.89
N LYS A 201 -0.44 -3.43 10.54
CA LYS A 201 0.78 -2.66 10.24
C LYS A 201 0.64 -1.82 8.98
N THR A 202 0.05 -2.36 7.92
CA THR A 202 -0.18 -1.62 6.67
C THR A 202 -1.10 -0.44 6.93
N ILE A 203 -2.25 -0.67 7.58
CA ILE A 203 -3.20 0.38 7.95
C ILE A 203 -2.50 1.46 8.78
N ARG A 204 -1.72 1.08 9.80
CA ARG A 204 -0.90 2.02 10.57
C ARG A 204 0.02 2.85 9.68
N ASN A 205 0.79 2.21 8.81
CA ASN A 205 1.79 2.90 7.99
C ASN A 205 1.13 3.91 7.04
N VAL A 206 0.01 3.54 6.39
CA VAL A 206 -0.71 4.49 5.53
C VAL A 206 -1.45 5.55 6.32
N TYR A 207 -1.97 5.20 7.51
CA TYR A 207 -2.53 6.17 8.45
C TYR A 207 -1.45 7.19 8.83
N GLU A 208 -0.25 6.78 9.23
CA GLU A 208 0.87 7.66 9.63
C GLU A 208 1.25 8.62 8.49
N LEU A 209 1.39 8.10 7.26
CA LEU A 209 1.79 8.85 6.08
C LEU A 209 0.66 9.73 5.48
N GLU A 210 -0.60 9.52 5.84
CA GLU A 210 -1.68 10.35 5.29
C GLU A 210 -1.51 11.81 5.72
N GLY A 211 -1.49 12.70 4.72
CA GLY A 211 -1.24 14.13 4.88
C GLY A 211 0.24 14.51 4.84
N GLU A 212 1.16 13.54 4.89
CA GLU A 212 2.57 13.80 4.62
C GLU A 212 2.81 13.77 3.10
N ASN A 213 3.12 14.93 2.52
CA ASN A 213 3.61 14.99 1.15
C ASN A 213 5.06 14.50 1.12
N PHE A 214 5.27 13.20 1.33
CA PHE A 214 6.59 12.58 1.29
C PHE A 214 7.27 12.86 -0.06
N GLU A 215 6.50 12.88 -1.14
CA GLU A 215 6.97 13.19 -2.50
C GLU A 215 7.47 14.63 -2.63
N ASP A 216 6.80 15.60 -2.01
CA ASP A 216 7.27 16.99 -1.96
C ASP A 216 8.59 17.11 -1.20
N ASN A 217 8.81 16.24 -0.21
CA ASN A 217 10.01 16.19 0.62
C ASN A 217 11.09 15.22 0.10
N LEU A 218 10.91 14.61 -1.08
CA LEU A 218 11.95 13.78 -1.68
C LEU A 218 13.21 14.63 -1.95
N PRO A 219 14.39 14.16 -1.50
CA PRO A 219 15.65 14.78 -1.88
C PRO A 219 15.80 14.89 -3.40
N SER A 220 16.26 16.04 -3.88
CA SER A 220 16.60 16.19 -5.29
C SER A 220 17.78 15.31 -5.69
N VAL A 221 17.80 14.87 -6.93
CA VAL A 221 18.96 14.24 -7.55
C VAL A 221 19.77 15.33 -8.23
N THR A 222 21.04 15.49 -7.85
CA THR A 222 21.96 16.44 -8.46
C THR A 222 23.05 15.70 -9.23
N ILE A 223 23.22 16.04 -10.50
CA ILE A 223 24.37 15.63 -11.30
C ILE A 223 25.41 16.75 -11.17
N SER A 224 26.52 16.49 -10.46
CA SER A 224 27.60 17.46 -10.25
C SER A 224 28.34 17.75 -11.56
N GLU A 225 29.10 18.85 -11.63
CA GLU A 225 29.92 19.21 -12.79
C GLU A 225 30.97 18.13 -13.16
N GLU A 226 31.32 17.24 -12.23
CA GLU A 226 32.22 16.10 -12.47
C GLU A 226 31.46 14.84 -12.92
N GLY A 227 30.15 14.93 -13.11
CA GLY A 227 29.29 13.81 -13.48
C GLY A 227 28.99 12.85 -12.33
N LYS A 228 29.12 13.26 -11.07
CA LYS A 228 28.68 12.48 -9.89
C LYS A 228 27.18 12.64 -9.66
N VAL A 229 26.53 11.63 -9.09
CA VAL A 229 25.10 11.66 -8.79
C VAL A 229 24.94 11.69 -7.29
N LEU A 230 24.36 12.78 -6.81
CA LEU A 230 24.03 12.99 -5.41
C LEU A 230 22.52 12.94 -5.23
N ILE A 231 22.06 12.30 -4.16
CA ILE A 231 20.66 12.35 -3.73
C ILE A 231 20.61 13.15 -2.42
N GLY A 232 20.09 14.38 -2.49
CA GLY A 232 20.35 15.40 -1.49
C GLY A 232 21.85 15.66 -1.37
N ASN A 233 22.43 15.38 -0.19
CA ASN A 233 23.87 15.52 0.06
C ASN A 233 24.64 14.19 -0.06
N LEU A 234 23.98 13.09 -0.41
CA LEU A 234 24.57 11.76 -0.44
C LEU A 234 25.09 11.41 -1.83
N ASP A 235 26.40 11.23 -1.98
CA ASP A 235 27.01 10.65 -3.19
C ASP A 235 26.68 9.14 -3.27
N LEU A 236 26.06 8.71 -4.37
CA LEU A 236 25.75 7.30 -4.60
C LEU A 236 27.00 6.47 -4.84
N GLU A 237 28.12 7.08 -5.25
CA GLU A 237 29.38 6.41 -5.56
C GLU A 237 29.23 5.26 -6.57
N LEU A 238 28.36 5.44 -7.58
CA LEU A 238 28.22 4.44 -8.64
C LEU A 238 29.51 4.36 -9.47
N LYS A 239 29.84 3.14 -9.90
CA LYS A 239 30.92 2.91 -10.87
C LYS A 239 30.61 3.59 -12.20
N ASP A 240 31.62 4.05 -12.93
CA ASP A 240 31.51 4.83 -14.18
C ASP A 240 30.40 4.35 -15.15
N VAL A 241 30.32 3.03 -15.41
CA VAL A 241 29.29 2.45 -16.30
C VAL A 241 27.89 2.60 -15.72
N HIS A 242 27.72 2.32 -14.43
CA HIS A 242 26.45 2.45 -13.73
C HIS A 242 26.03 3.91 -13.58
N GLN A 243 27.01 4.79 -13.33
CA GLN A 243 26.83 6.24 -13.27
C GLN A 243 26.27 6.77 -14.59
N ALA A 244 26.88 6.39 -15.73
CA ALA A 244 26.41 6.80 -17.05
C ALA A 244 25.01 6.27 -17.39
N LEU A 245 24.72 5.01 -17.07
CA LEU A 245 23.39 4.44 -17.24
C LEU A 245 22.34 5.17 -16.39
N TYR A 246 22.68 5.50 -15.15
CA TYR A 246 21.76 6.17 -14.25
C TYR A 246 21.45 7.59 -14.72
N ILE A 247 22.48 8.36 -15.10
CA ILE A 247 22.32 9.70 -15.71
C ILE A 247 21.46 9.64 -16.97
N PHE A 248 21.66 8.65 -17.85
CA PHE A 248 20.83 8.49 -19.03
C PHE A 248 19.33 8.36 -18.68
N PHE A 249 18.99 7.54 -17.68
CA PHE A 249 17.60 7.37 -17.26
C PHE A 249 17.04 8.58 -16.50
N LEU A 250 17.87 9.35 -15.77
CA LEU A 250 17.46 10.62 -15.18
C LEU A 250 17.06 11.64 -16.27
N ASN A 251 17.73 11.61 -17.41
CA ASN A 251 17.45 12.49 -18.55
C ASN A 251 16.28 12.02 -19.43
N LYS A 252 15.68 10.86 -19.12
CA LYS A 252 14.53 10.27 -19.84
C LYS A 252 13.39 9.98 -18.85
N THR A 253 12.86 11.02 -18.21
CA THR A 253 11.82 10.92 -17.17
C THR A 253 10.51 10.26 -17.64
N GLU A 254 10.17 10.40 -18.92
CA GLU A 254 9.02 9.69 -19.54
C GLU A 254 9.22 8.18 -19.65
N GLY A 255 10.46 7.72 -19.47
CA GLY A 255 10.88 6.34 -19.65
C GLY A 255 11.34 6.03 -21.06
N VAL A 256 11.98 4.87 -21.19
CA VAL A 256 12.46 4.33 -22.46
C VAL A 256 11.89 2.94 -22.62
N GLU A 257 11.37 2.62 -23.81
CA GLU A 257 10.91 1.26 -24.12
C GLU A 257 12.03 0.25 -23.84
N LYS A 258 11.71 -0.79 -23.08
CA LYS A 258 12.65 -1.80 -22.59
C LYS A 258 13.50 -2.39 -23.71
N ASP A 259 12.88 -2.67 -24.85
CA ASP A 259 13.56 -3.30 -25.98
C ASP A 259 14.32 -2.28 -26.85
N LYS A 260 14.15 -0.97 -26.64
CA LYS A 260 14.78 0.11 -27.42
C LYS A 260 15.92 0.83 -26.70
N VAL A 261 16.19 0.53 -25.42
CA VAL A 261 17.28 1.19 -24.67
C VAL A 261 18.63 1.10 -25.40
N HIS A 262 18.89 -0.05 -26.03
CA HIS A 262 20.12 -0.30 -26.77
C HIS A 262 20.33 0.64 -27.97
N GLU A 263 19.27 1.26 -28.50
CA GLU A 263 19.36 2.25 -29.58
C GLU A 263 20.04 3.54 -29.10
N SER A 264 20.01 3.82 -27.80
CA SER A 264 20.67 4.97 -27.16
C SER A 264 22.14 4.71 -26.78
N VAL A 265 22.76 3.63 -27.27
CA VAL A 265 24.13 3.22 -26.89
C VAL A 265 25.18 4.32 -27.11
N GLU A 266 25.07 5.09 -28.20
CA GLU A 266 25.99 6.20 -28.51
C GLU A 266 25.84 7.35 -27.50
N ILE A 267 24.61 7.69 -27.12
CA ILE A 267 24.33 8.72 -26.10
C ILE A 267 24.87 8.29 -24.75
N ILE A 268 24.59 7.05 -24.35
CA ILE A 268 25.07 6.48 -23.08
C ILE A 268 26.60 6.44 -23.06
N TYR A 269 27.24 6.16 -24.20
CA TYR A 269 28.70 6.21 -24.30
C TYR A 269 29.25 7.63 -24.15
N LYS A 270 28.62 8.66 -24.71
CA LYS A 270 29.03 10.06 -24.50
C LYS A 270 28.95 10.46 -23.04
N ILE A 271 27.88 10.08 -22.34
CA ILE A 271 27.74 10.30 -20.89
C ILE A 271 28.86 9.56 -20.15
N TYR A 272 29.16 8.32 -20.51
CA TYR A 272 30.25 7.55 -19.92
C TYR A 272 31.62 8.16 -20.17
N GLU A 273 31.87 8.69 -21.38
CA GLU A 273 33.10 9.38 -21.73
C GLU A 273 33.29 10.66 -20.90
N TYR A 274 32.20 11.38 -20.64
CA TYR A 274 32.19 12.52 -19.73
C TYR A 274 32.55 12.11 -18.29
N VAL A 275 31.80 11.15 -17.72
CA VAL A 275 31.99 10.68 -16.33
C VAL A 275 33.39 10.11 -16.10
N LYS A 276 33.91 9.34 -17.05
CA LYS A 276 35.22 8.67 -16.92
C LYS A 276 36.40 9.52 -17.38
N GLY A 277 36.14 10.54 -18.21
CA GLY A 277 37.15 11.38 -18.83
C GLY A 277 38.02 10.65 -19.86
N LYS A 278 39.26 11.13 -20.03
CA LYS A 278 40.19 10.76 -21.14
C LYS A 278 40.52 9.26 -21.26
N SER A 279 40.24 8.45 -20.25
CA SER A 279 40.50 7.00 -20.25
C SER A 279 39.32 6.16 -20.75
N ALA A 280 38.23 6.80 -21.18
CA ALA A 280 37.04 6.13 -21.65
C ALA A 280 37.31 5.22 -22.86
N MET A 281 36.78 4.01 -22.77
CA MET A 281 36.76 3.03 -23.86
C MET A 281 35.31 2.71 -24.19
N MET A 282 34.99 2.42 -25.45
CA MET A 282 33.61 2.01 -25.83
C MET A 282 33.23 0.63 -25.29
N LYS A 283 34.20 -0.26 -25.06
CA LYS A 283 33.97 -1.67 -24.73
C LYS A 283 33.10 -1.90 -23.48
N PRO A 284 33.27 -1.19 -22.36
CA PRO A 284 32.39 -1.31 -21.20
C PRO A 284 30.91 -1.04 -21.52
N ILE A 285 30.59 0.04 -22.25
CA ILE A 285 29.21 0.34 -22.66
C ILE A 285 28.72 -0.65 -23.72
N ALA A 286 29.57 -1.03 -24.67
CA ALA A 286 29.25 -2.05 -25.67
C ALA A 286 28.82 -3.37 -25.01
N SER A 287 29.51 -3.77 -23.94
CA SER A 287 29.25 -5.00 -23.20
C SER A 287 27.92 -4.96 -22.44
N VAL A 288 27.42 -3.78 -22.03
CA VAL A 288 26.10 -3.65 -21.40
C VAL A 288 25.00 -4.08 -22.36
N PHE A 289 25.13 -3.76 -23.64
CA PHE A 289 24.09 -3.96 -24.66
C PHE A 289 24.41 -5.08 -25.66
N GLY A 290 25.51 -5.82 -25.46
CA GLY A 290 25.92 -6.92 -26.34
C GLY A 290 26.48 -6.48 -27.71
N PHE A 291 26.98 -5.26 -27.85
CA PHE A 291 27.64 -4.80 -29.08
C PHE A 291 29.13 -5.20 -29.13
N LYS A 292 29.64 -5.41 -30.34
CA LYS A 292 31.08 -5.39 -30.61
C LYS A 292 31.55 -3.97 -30.92
N VAL A 293 32.86 -3.74 -30.79
CA VAL A 293 33.49 -2.46 -31.14
C VAL A 293 34.50 -2.69 -32.25
N ARG A 294 34.33 -2.00 -33.38
CA ARG A 294 35.29 -2.01 -34.49
C ARG A 294 35.45 -0.59 -35.02
N ASN A 295 36.70 -0.16 -35.25
CA ASN A 295 37.02 1.18 -35.76
C ASN A 295 36.31 2.32 -35.01
N LYS A 296 36.26 2.22 -33.66
CA LYS A 296 35.56 3.19 -32.78
C LYS A 296 34.07 3.36 -33.09
N LYS A 297 33.39 2.29 -33.48
CA LYS A 297 31.93 2.24 -33.67
C LYS A 297 31.35 1.02 -33.00
N PHE A 298 30.14 1.15 -32.45
CA PHE A 298 29.34 -0.01 -32.06
C PHE A 298 28.88 -0.73 -33.33
N VAL A 299 29.20 -2.01 -33.43
CA VAL A 299 28.86 -2.87 -34.58
C VAL A 299 28.38 -4.21 -34.05
N GLU A 300 27.52 -4.89 -34.80
CA GLU A 300 27.04 -6.26 -34.50
C GLU A 300 26.53 -6.45 -33.07
N ARG A 301 25.20 -6.47 -32.89
CA ARG A 301 24.58 -6.74 -31.59
C ARG A 301 24.22 -8.21 -31.42
N GLU A 302 24.67 -8.81 -30.33
CA GLU A 302 24.29 -10.15 -29.89
C GLU A 302 23.38 -10.07 -28.66
N TRP A 303 22.08 -10.26 -28.88
CA TRP A 303 21.04 -10.15 -27.83
C TRP A 303 21.28 -11.07 -26.62
N THR A 304 21.88 -12.24 -26.83
CA THR A 304 22.21 -13.19 -25.76
C THR A 304 23.27 -12.67 -24.80
N ASN A 305 24.04 -11.65 -25.22
CA ASN A 305 25.10 -11.04 -24.42
C ASN A 305 24.65 -9.72 -23.78
N ASP A 306 23.36 -9.36 -23.87
CA ASP A 306 22.83 -8.16 -23.22
C ASP A 306 22.89 -8.31 -21.69
N GLN A 307 23.43 -7.30 -21.01
CA GLN A 307 23.64 -7.27 -19.57
C GLN A 307 22.91 -6.10 -18.90
N LEU A 308 21.98 -5.43 -19.56
CA LEU A 308 21.28 -4.26 -19.03
C LEU A 308 20.61 -4.58 -17.69
N SER A 309 19.89 -5.70 -17.61
CA SER A 309 19.21 -6.15 -16.38
C SER A 309 20.19 -6.38 -15.22
N SER A 310 21.37 -6.92 -15.51
CA SER A 310 22.42 -7.13 -14.50
C SER A 310 22.97 -5.79 -13.99
N ASN A 311 23.22 -4.83 -14.89
CA ASN A 311 23.70 -3.50 -14.51
C ASN A 311 22.64 -2.70 -13.74
N ARG A 312 21.36 -2.76 -14.13
CA ARG A 312 20.24 -2.19 -13.36
C ARG A 312 20.16 -2.77 -11.96
N SER A 313 20.34 -4.08 -11.81
CA SER A 313 20.32 -4.74 -10.50
C SER A 313 21.47 -4.27 -9.60
N LYS A 314 22.65 -3.98 -10.16
CA LYS A 314 23.78 -3.40 -9.41
C LYS A 314 23.51 -1.96 -8.97
N ILE A 315 22.89 -1.15 -9.83
CA ILE A 315 22.45 0.22 -9.47
C ILE A 315 21.43 0.14 -8.33
N LYS A 316 20.39 -0.69 -8.48
CA LYS A 316 19.38 -0.93 -7.45
C LYS A 316 20.02 -1.26 -6.09
N LYS A 317 20.99 -2.18 -6.08
CA LYS A 317 21.69 -2.59 -4.86
C LYS A 317 22.44 -1.43 -4.20
N VAL A 318 23.10 -0.56 -4.98
CA VAL A 318 23.77 0.63 -4.42
C VAL A 318 22.75 1.59 -3.80
N ILE A 319 21.63 1.85 -4.48
CA ILE A 319 20.55 2.70 -3.94
C ILE A 319 19.98 2.09 -2.66
N GLU A 320 19.72 0.78 -2.65
CA GLU A 320 19.21 0.05 -1.48
C GLU A 320 20.19 0.12 -0.29
N GLU A 321 21.48 -0.06 -0.53
CA GLU A 321 22.53 0.00 0.50
C GLU A 321 22.71 1.41 1.07
N LYS A 322 22.58 2.44 0.22
CA LYS A 322 22.85 3.84 0.59
C LYS A 322 21.64 4.57 1.17
N LEU A 323 20.44 4.32 0.63
CA LEU A 323 19.21 5.02 1.01
C LEU A 323 18.20 4.13 1.74
N GLY A 324 18.25 2.81 1.53
CA GLY A 324 17.28 1.86 2.05
C GLY A 324 16.16 1.49 1.07
N VAL A 325 15.50 0.37 1.37
CA VAL A 325 14.49 -0.26 0.50
C VAL A 325 13.31 0.66 0.19
N SER A 326 12.90 1.52 1.14
CA SER A 326 11.75 2.42 1.01
C SER A 326 11.92 3.47 -0.09
N PHE A 327 13.16 3.80 -0.46
CA PHE A 327 13.48 4.80 -1.48
C PHE A 327 13.60 4.22 -2.90
N LEU A 328 13.64 2.89 -3.03
CA LEU A 328 13.73 2.22 -4.32
C LEU A 328 12.55 2.57 -5.24
N LYS A 329 11.34 2.72 -4.70
CA LYS A 329 10.16 3.07 -5.51
C LYS A 329 10.29 4.40 -6.26
N TYR A 330 11.19 5.30 -5.82
CA TYR A 330 11.37 6.63 -6.40
C TYR A 330 12.64 6.72 -7.25
N TYR A 331 13.76 6.22 -6.73
CA TYR A 331 15.07 6.44 -7.35
C TYR A 331 15.56 5.25 -8.19
N ASN A 332 14.94 4.08 -8.12
CA ASN A 332 15.35 2.94 -8.94
C ASN A 332 14.98 3.14 -10.41
N ILE A 333 15.77 2.55 -11.33
CA ILE A 333 15.34 2.37 -12.72
C ILE A 333 14.32 1.23 -12.71
N ASP A 334 13.05 1.56 -12.59
CA ASP A 334 11.94 0.62 -12.48
C ASP A 334 11.45 0.12 -13.83
N TYR A 335 10.77 -1.03 -13.80
CA TYR A 335 10.08 -1.61 -14.94
C TYR A 335 8.58 -1.34 -14.81
N ILE A 336 7.99 -0.72 -15.81
CA ILE A 336 6.57 -0.36 -15.82
C ILE A 336 5.93 -0.96 -17.05
N LYS A 337 4.85 -1.71 -16.83
CA LYS A 337 4.02 -2.24 -17.91
C LYS A 337 2.79 -1.36 -18.07
N THR A 338 2.72 -0.63 -19.17
CA THR A 338 1.51 0.11 -19.56
C THR A 338 0.66 -0.75 -20.50
N LYS A 339 -0.50 -0.25 -20.92
CA LYS A 339 -1.31 -0.92 -21.95
C LYS A 339 -0.63 -0.95 -23.32
N GLU A 340 0.31 -0.03 -23.55
CA GLU A 340 0.90 0.26 -24.86
C GLU A 340 2.35 -0.24 -24.96
N ALA A 341 3.11 -0.21 -23.85
CA ALA A 341 4.53 -0.52 -23.86
C ALA A 341 5.07 -1.05 -22.51
N GLU A 342 6.21 -1.72 -22.59
CA GLU A 342 7.05 -2.07 -21.44
C GLU A 342 8.18 -1.04 -21.34
N LEU A 343 8.22 -0.26 -20.26
CA LEU A 343 9.13 0.87 -20.08
C LEU A 343 10.14 0.63 -18.95
N PHE A 344 11.34 1.18 -19.10
CA PHE A 344 12.24 1.44 -17.99
C PHE A 344 12.28 2.94 -17.69
N LYS A 345 12.05 3.33 -16.43
CA LYS A 345 12.09 4.73 -16.01
C LYS A 345 12.46 4.89 -14.54
N ILE A 346 12.92 6.08 -14.16
CA ILE A 346 13.05 6.48 -12.76
C ILE A 346 11.77 7.24 -12.37
N ASN A 347 11.13 6.86 -11.26
CA ASN A 347 9.86 7.42 -10.81
C ASN A 347 10.07 8.71 -10.00
N LEU A 348 10.77 9.65 -10.60
CA LEU A 348 11.07 10.95 -10.01
C LEU A 348 10.61 12.05 -10.97
N SER A 349 9.98 13.08 -10.43
CA SER A 349 9.53 14.22 -11.21
C SER A 349 10.71 15.06 -11.70
N LYS A 350 10.58 15.68 -12.88
CA LYS A 350 11.67 16.41 -13.54
C LYS A 350 12.18 17.60 -12.71
N ASP A 351 11.32 18.23 -11.91
CA ASP A 351 11.67 19.33 -11.01
C ASP A 351 12.61 18.91 -9.86
N LYS A 352 12.70 17.60 -9.58
CA LYS A 352 13.62 17.04 -8.58
C LYS A 352 14.96 16.65 -9.16
N ILE A 353 15.21 16.87 -10.45
CA ILE A 353 16.47 16.54 -11.12
C ILE A 353 17.20 17.83 -11.48
N ILE A 354 18.39 18.01 -10.92
CA ILE A 354 19.25 19.17 -11.14
C ILE A 354 20.49 18.68 -11.89
N ASP A 355 20.59 19.01 -13.17
CA ASP A 355 21.73 18.63 -14.02
C ASP A 355 22.65 19.84 -14.24
N ASN A 356 23.88 19.78 -13.69
CA ASN A 356 24.89 20.82 -13.86
C ASN A 356 25.90 20.49 -14.99
N THR A 357 25.66 19.46 -15.80
CA THR A 357 26.66 18.90 -16.72
C THR A 357 26.49 19.25 -18.20
N ASN A 358 25.46 20.04 -18.58
CA ASN A 358 25.05 20.25 -19.98
C ASN A 358 24.87 18.95 -20.79
N LEU A 359 24.78 17.78 -20.13
CA LEU A 359 24.61 16.49 -20.81
C LEU A 359 23.20 16.30 -21.37
N ASN A 360 22.22 17.06 -20.86
CA ASN A 360 20.86 17.10 -21.41
C ASN A 360 20.82 17.53 -22.89
N ASP A 361 21.71 18.42 -23.32
CA ASP A 361 21.78 18.88 -24.73
C ASP A 361 22.25 17.79 -25.70
N LEU A 362 22.88 16.72 -25.18
CA LEU A 362 23.34 15.56 -25.96
C LEU A 362 22.26 14.49 -26.15
N ALA A 363 21.13 14.59 -25.44
CA ALA A 363 20.05 13.61 -25.46
C ALA A 363 18.82 14.04 -26.28
N GLU A 364 18.80 15.29 -26.76
CA GLU A 364 17.78 15.88 -27.65
C GLU A 364 18.20 15.93 -29.14
N ASN A 365 19.43 15.53 -29.46
CA ASN A 365 19.96 15.33 -30.82
C ASN A 365 20.39 13.88 -31.03
#